data_AF-G5GEN9-F1
#
_entry.id   AF-G5GEN9-F1
#
_cell.length_a   1.000
_cell.length_b   1.000
_cell.length_c   1.000
_cell.angle_alpha   90.00
_cell.angle_beta   90.00
_cell.angle_gamma   90.00
#
_symmetry.space_group_name_H-M   'P 1'
#
loop_
_entity.id
_entity.type
_entity.pdbx_description
1 polymer ?
#
loop_
_entity_poly.entity_id
_entity_poly.type
_entity_poly.pdbx_seq_one_letter_code
_entity_poly.pdbx_strand_id
1 'polypeptide(L)'
;MKCKIKVEYNVAFDNYKDIYTSNSPGIAVPEFSVARRTNDEEARLNFNKYSKGEFEFDYEENDTIDELVKELFRYLGFFYDSAFEYGPLPLWILQDDILFGVDDLSLNFLSLLDRLKIDKSKILIYLIYSHQAGYVLDAEDGVKYRMYSKERGKHNVPHVHIEFYGDRNASISIIDGEVLSGDVPNKVLKTVRKRITENQYTLLSTWNKLTDGLRVDLDNYLKNKKISYKAF
;
A
#
# COMPACT_ATOMS: atom_id res chain seq x y z
N MET A 1 -18.82 13.29 -26.77
CA MET A 1 -18.80 14.71 -26.34
C MET A 1 -17.82 14.81 -25.21
N LYS A 2 -16.81 15.70 -25.26
CA LYS A 2 -15.86 15.86 -24.16
C LYS A 2 -16.55 16.60 -23.01
N CYS A 3 -16.65 15.92 -21.88
CA CYS A 3 -17.12 16.48 -20.62
C CYS A 3 -15.90 16.90 -19.78
N LYS A 4 -16.13 17.74 -18.78
CA LYS A 4 -15.10 18.19 -17.85
C LYS A 4 -15.54 17.98 -16.42
N ILE A 5 -14.60 17.57 -15.58
CA ILE A 5 -14.79 17.51 -14.13
C ILE A 5 -13.57 18.07 -13.42
N LYS A 6 -13.78 18.79 -12.33
CA LYS A 6 -12.69 19.22 -11.46
C LYS A 6 -12.23 18.04 -10.60
N VAL A 7 -10.96 17.72 -10.65
CA VAL A 7 -10.33 16.71 -9.79
C VAL A 7 -9.51 17.43 -8.73
N GLU A 8 -9.94 17.35 -7.47
CA GLU A 8 -9.09 17.69 -6.34
C GLU A 8 -8.40 16.41 -5.86
N TYR A 9 -7.10 16.47 -5.61
CA TYR A 9 -6.36 15.33 -5.11
C TYR A 9 -5.53 15.67 -3.87
N ASN A 10 -5.34 14.67 -3.01
CA ASN A 10 -4.46 14.73 -1.86
C ASN A 10 -3.63 13.44 -1.77
N VAL A 11 -2.37 13.57 -1.39
CA VAL A 11 -1.56 12.45 -0.93
C VAL A 11 -1.79 12.30 0.57
N ALA A 12 -2.16 11.10 0.99
CA ALA A 12 -2.35 10.77 2.39
C ALA A 12 -1.57 9.51 2.78
N PHE A 13 -1.48 9.29 4.07
CA PHE A 13 -0.75 8.20 4.69
C PHE A 13 -1.68 7.44 5.62
N ASP A 14 -1.64 6.12 5.54
CA ASP A 14 -2.38 5.23 6.43
C ASP A 14 -1.39 4.51 7.36
N ASN A 15 -1.48 4.83 8.66
CA ASN A 15 -0.68 4.20 9.72
C ASN A 15 -1.46 3.12 10.50
N TYR A 16 -2.60 2.69 9.96
CA TYR A 16 -3.56 1.74 10.54
C TYR A 16 -4.36 2.25 11.76
N LYS A 17 -4.07 3.45 12.27
CA LYS A 17 -4.86 4.14 13.31
C LYS A 17 -5.70 5.26 12.72
N ASP A 18 -5.12 6.01 11.80
CA ASP A 18 -5.73 7.15 11.11
C ASP A 18 -5.13 7.34 9.71
N ILE A 19 -5.93 7.98 8.85
CA ILE A 19 -5.50 8.44 7.53
C ILE A 19 -5.22 9.94 7.65
N TYR A 20 -3.99 10.35 7.36
CA TYR A 20 -3.54 11.73 7.54
C TYR A 20 -2.79 12.27 6.33
N THR A 21 -2.86 13.57 6.10
CA THR A 21 -2.00 14.26 5.13
C THR A 21 -0.78 14.85 5.83
N SER A 22 0.30 15.04 5.08
CA SER A 22 1.57 15.56 5.61
C SER A 22 2.22 16.48 4.58
N ASN A 23 3.08 17.39 5.03
CA ASN A 23 3.93 18.20 4.15
C ASN A 23 5.28 17.51 3.85
N SER A 24 5.48 16.31 4.39
CA SER A 24 6.67 15.48 4.20
C SER A 24 6.25 14.09 3.70
N PRO A 25 6.99 13.50 2.73
CA PRO A 25 6.69 12.18 2.20
C PRO A 25 6.93 11.07 3.24
N GLY A 26 7.73 11.35 4.28
CA GLY A 26 7.98 10.43 5.38
C GLY A 26 8.50 9.08 4.90
N ILE A 27 7.67 8.05 5.08
CA ILE A 27 7.95 6.68 4.63
C ILE A 27 7.84 6.49 3.11
N ALA A 28 7.03 7.30 2.41
CA ALA A 28 6.78 7.15 0.98
C ALA A 28 7.88 7.76 0.10
N VAL A 29 9.04 8.09 0.67
CA VAL A 29 10.15 8.73 -0.07
C VAL A 29 10.63 7.86 -1.21
N PRO A 30 10.92 6.55 -1.02
CA PRO A 30 11.36 5.68 -2.11
C PRO A 30 10.31 5.56 -3.22
N GLU A 31 9.04 5.41 -2.86
CA GLU A 31 7.93 5.26 -3.80
C GLU A 31 7.76 6.54 -4.62
N PHE A 32 7.83 7.69 -3.97
CA PHE A 32 7.74 8.99 -4.61
C PHE A 32 8.96 9.28 -5.50
N SER A 33 10.16 8.90 -5.06
CA SER A 33 11.41 9.07 -5.83
C SER A 33 11.41 8.19 -7.08
N VAL A 34 10.98 6.93 -6.96
CA VAL A 34 10.80 5.99 -8.08
C VAL A 34 9.72 6.47 -9.05
N ALA A 35 8.54 6.84 -8.55
CA ALA A 35 7.43 7.31 -9.38
C ALA A 35 7.83 8.52 -10.24
N ARG A 36 8.67 9.42 -9.71
CA ARG A 36 9.16 10.61 -10.43
C ARG A 36 10.51 10.43 -11.12
N ARG A 37 11.17 9.28 -10.95
CA ARG A 37 12.56 9.04 -11.40
C ARG A 37 13.52 10.13 -10.91
N THR A 38 13.39 10.47 -9.64
CA THR A 38 14.24 11.43 -8.92
C THR A 38 15.00 10.71 -7.81
N ASN A 39 15.94 11.39 -7.14
CA ASN A 39 16.55 10.88 -5.92
C ASN A 39 15.71 11.23 -4.68
N ASP A 40 15.99 10.57 -3.55
CA ASP A 40 15.25 10.75 -2.30
C ASP A 40 15.32 12.18 -1.72
N GLU A 41 16.41 12.91 -1.96
CA GLU A 41 16.55 14.30 -1.51
C GLU A 41 15.61 15.22 -2.29
N GLU A 42 15.59 15.07 -3.62
CA GLU A 42 14.69 15.80 -4.51
C GLU A 42 13.22 15.45 -4.22
N ALA A 43 12.91 14.19 -3.96
CA ALA A 43 11.59 13.73 -3.55
C ALA A 43 11.12 14.43 -2.26
N ARG A 44 11.99 14.51 -1.24
CA ARG A 44 11.68 15.21 0.03
C ARG A 44 11.46 16.70 -0.18
N LEU A 45 12.34 17.36 -0.93
CA LEU A 45 12.29 18.80 -1.16
C LEU A 45 11.01 19.22 -1.91
N ASN A 46 10.60 18.40 -2.87
CA ASN A 46 9.49 18.72 -3.76
C ASN A 46 8.15 18.15 -3.33
N PHE A 47 8.08 17.22 -2.37
CA PHE A 47 6.85 16.54 -2.02
C PHE A 47 5.66 17.49 -1.76
N ASN A 48 5.86 18.54 -0.96
CA ASN A 48 4.80 19.49 -0.62
C ASN A 48 4.18 20.17 -1.86
N LYS A 49 4.94 20.32 -2.95
CA LYS A 49 4.46 20.89 -4.22
C LYS A 49 3.46 19.97 -4.93
N TYR A 50 3.55 18.67 -4.69
CA TYR A 50 2.84 17.61 -5.41
C TYR A 50 1.95 16.78 -4.48
N SER A 51 1.93 17.05 -3.18
CA SER A 51 1.16 16.31 -2.19
C SER A 51 -0.33 16.68 -2.19
N LYS A 52 -0.71 17.76 -2.87
CA LYS A 52 -2.11 18.18 -3.05
C LYS A 52 -2.23 19.13 -4.23
N GLY A 53 -3.40 19.15 -4.87
CA GLY A 53 -3.67 20.09 -5.96
C GLY A 53 -5.03 19.89 -6.60
N GLU A 54 -5.30 20.68 -7.63
CA GLU A 54 -6.49 20.55 -8.45
C GLU A 54 -6.15 20.64 -9.94
N PHE A 55 -6.86 19.88 -10.76
CA PHE A 55 -6.80 19.95 -12.22
C PHE A 55 -8.16 19.65 -12.84
N GLU A 56 -8.34 20.00 -14.12
CA GLU A 56 -9.51 19.59 -14.89
C GLU A 56 -9.21 18.30 -15.65
N PHE A 57 -10.08 17.30 -15.50
CA PHE A 57 -10.04 16.09 -16.29
C PHE A 57 -11.08 16.18 -17.42
N ASP A 58 -10.60 16.19 -18.65
CA ASP A 58 -11.42 16.09 -19.85
C ASP A 58 -11.69 14.61 -20.13
N TYR A 59 -12.95 14.20 -20.14
CA TYR A 59 -13.32 12.78 -20.33
C TYR A 59 -14.44 12.57 -21.36
N GLU A 60 -14.46 11.38 -21.94
CA GLU A 60 -15.44 10.89 -22.89
C GLU A 60 -16.30 9.77 -22.28
N GLU A 61 -17.38 9.40 -22.97
CA GLU A 61 -18.38 8.45 -22.46
C GLU A 61 -17.80 7.07 -22.12
N ASN A 62 -16.76 6.65 -22.85
CA ASN A 62 -16.13 5.34 -22.70
C ASN A 62 -14.81 5.38 -21.90
N ASP A 63 -14.37 6.55 -21.44
CA ASP A 63 -13.12 6.64 -20.67
C ASP A 63 -13.23 5.84 -19.39
N THR A 64 -12.13 5.19 -19.03
CA THR A 64 -12.03 4.38 -17.83
C THR A 64 -11.34 5.15 -16.71
N ILE A 65 -11.28 4.54 -15.53
CA ILE A 65 -10.50 5.11 -14.42
C ILE A 65 -9.01 5.17 -14.77
N ASP A 66 -8.53 4.28 -15.64
CA ASP A 66 -7.15 4.32 -16.11
C ASP A 66 -6.79 5.63 -16.82
N GLU A 67 -7.70 6.18 -17.63
CA GLU A 67 -7.51 7.48 -18.28
C GLU A 67 -7.39 8.61 -17.26
N LEU A 68 -8.22 8.60 -16.21
CA LEU A 68 -8.14 9.55 -15.09
C LEU A 68 -6.79 9.42 -14.36
N VAL A 69 -6.33 8.20 -14.10
CA VAL A 69 -5.05 7.94 -13.42
C VAL A 69 -3.88 8.41 -14.26
N LYS A 70 -3.87 8.15 -15.58
CA LYS A 70 -2.83 8.65 -16.49
C LYS A 70 -2.74 10.17 -16.46
N GLU A 71 -3.88 10.86 -16.48
CA GLU A 71 -3.91 12.33 -16.42
C GLU A 71 -3.46 12.86 -15.06
N LEU A 72 -3.90 12.25 -13.95
CA LEU A 72 -3.43 12.58 -12.61
C LEU A 72 -1.91 12.40 -12.49
N PHE A 73 -1.37 11.27 -12.96
CA PHE A 73 0.05 10.97 -12.91
C PHE A 73 0.85 11.91 -13.78
N ARG A 74 0.35 12.26 -14.98
CA ARG A 74 0.95 13.30 -15.83
C ARG A 74 1.02 14.64 -15.09
N TYR A 75 -0.06 15.04 -14.41
CA TYR A 75 -0.09 16.28 -13.62
C TYR A 75 0.92 16.25 -12.46
N LEU A 76 1.05 15.10 -11.80
CA LEU A 76 2.02 14.86 -10.73
C LEU A 76 3.46 14.71 -11.19
N GLY A 77 3.72 14.63 -12.51
CA GLY A 77 5.05 14.31 -13.05
C GLY A 77 5.50 12.89 -12.72
N PHE A 78 4.55 11.97 -12.54
CA PHE A 78 4.79 10.56 -12.31
C PHE A 78 4.93 9.81 -13.63
N PHE A 79 5.88 8.89 -13.68
CA PHE A 79 5.99 7.91 -14.76
C PHE A 79 5.03 6.77 -14.46
N TYR A 80 4.07 6.55 -15.35
CA TYR A 80 2.94 5.64 -15.14
C TYR A 80 3.39 4.24 -14.69
N ASP A 81 4.28 3.58 -15.45
CA ASP A 81 4.76 2.23 -15.11
C ASP A 81 5.47 2.19 -13.75
N SER A 82 6.29 3.21 -13.45
CA SER A 82 7.04 3.30 -12.20
C SER A 82 6.12 3.53 -11.00
N ALA A 83 5.10 4.37 -11.16
CA ALA A 83 4.09 4.64 -10.15
C ALA A 83 3.12 3.45 -9.98
N PHE A 84 2.87 2.66 -11.02
CA PHE A 84 2.06 1.44 -10.89
C PHE A 84 2.84 0.32 -10.19
N GLU A 85 4.15 0.24 -10.45
CA GLU A 85 4.99 -0.80 -9.86
C GLU A 85 5.29 -0.53 -8.37
N TYR A 86 5.39 0.72 -7.94
CA TYR A 86 5.83 1.07 -6.57
C TYR A 86 4.97 2.13 -5.87
N GLY A 87 3.88 2.60 -6.49
CA GLY A 87 3.09 3.72 -5.98
C GLY A 87 1.84 3.32 -5.19
N PRO A 88 1.05 4.33 -4.75
CA PRO A 88 -0.01 4.22 -3.74
C PRO A 88 -1.32 3.67 -4.31
N LEU A 89 -1.26 2.83 -5.33
CA LEU A 89 -2.47 2.20 -5.85
C LEU A 89 -2.94 1.08 -4.90
N PRO A 90 -4.25 0.96 -4.66
CA PRO A 90 -5.37 1.61 -5.38
C PRO A 90 -5.62 3.08 -5.02
N LEU A 91 -6.16 3.87 -5.96
CA LEU A 91 -6.64 5.24 -5.69
C LEU A 91 -7.92 5.19 -4.83
N TRP A 92 -8.16 6.26 -4.08
CA TRP A 92 -9.33 6.35 -3.22
C TRP A 92 -10.17 7.58 -3.58
N ILE A 93 -11.49 7.44 -3.58
CA ILE A 93 -12.43 8.52 -3.85
C ILE A 93 -13.21 8.81 -2.57
N LEU A 94 -13.19 10.06 -2.12
CA LEU A 94 -13.99 10.48 -0.97
C LEU A 94 -15.34 11.02 -1.46
N GLN A 95 -16.42 10.41 -1.00
CA GLN A 95 -17.79 10.84 -1.29
C GLN A 95 -18.66 10.63 -0.05
N ASP A 96 -19.35 11.69 0.40
CA ASP A 96 -20.21 11.69 1.60
C ASP A 96 -19.54 11.08 2.84
N ASP A 97 -18.30 11.52 3.14
CA ASP A 97 -17.45 11.03 4.24
C ASP A 97 -17.06 9.53 4.16
N ILE A 98 -17.34 8.87 3.03
CA ILE A 98 -16.96 7.48 2.78
C ILE A 98 -15.84 7.44 1.76
N LEU A 99 -14.79 6.69 2.07
CA LEU A 99 -13.64 6.51 1.22
C LEU A 99 -13.77 5.20 0.42
N PHE A 100 -13.88 5.31 -0.90
CA PHE A 100 -14.03 4.18 -1.83
C PHE A 100 -12.70 3.88 -2.54
N GLY A 101 -12.13 2.70 -2.30
CA GLY A 101 -10.96 2.21 -3.04
C GLY A 101 -11.36 1.71 -4.44
N VAL A 102 -10.55 2.04 -5.44
CA VAL A 102 -10.76 1.57 -6.83
C VAL A 102 -9.61 0.66 -7.24
N ASP A 103 -9.87 -0.66 -7.20
CA ASP A 103 -8.89 -1.70 -7.54
C ASP A 103 -8.87 -2.04 -9.04
N ASP A 104 -10.00 -1.84 -9.73
CA ASP A 104 -10.15 -2.13 -11.16
C ASP A 104 -10.16 -0.83 -11.96
N LEU A 105 -9.03 -0.53 -12.60
CA LEU A 105 -8.89 0.68 -13.42
C LEU A 105 -9.64 0.61 -14.75
N SER A 106 -10.07 -0.58 -15.19
CA SER A 106 -10.84 -0.76 -16.43
C SER A 106 -12.31 -0.33 -16.29
N LEU A 107 -12.76 -0.03 -15.06
CA LEU A 107 -14.10 0.48 -14.82
C LEU A 107 -14.34 1.76 -15.60
N ASN A 108 -15.52 1.87 -16.20
CA ASN A 108 -15.94 3.09 -16.88
C ASN A 108 -16.09 4.25 -15.87
N PHE A 109 -15.47 5.39 -16.17
CA PHE A 109 -15.43 6.55 -15.28
C PHE A 109 -16.81 7.15 -15.02
N LEU A 110 -17.61 7.32 -16.07
CA LEU A 110 -18.96 7.89 -15.95
C LEU A 110 -19.87 7.00 -15.08
N SER A 111 -19.80 5.69 -15.29
CA SER A 111 -20.53 4.69 -14.52
C SER A 111 -20.13 4.71 -13.05
N LEU A 112 -18.85 4.95 -12.73
CA LEU A 112 -18.38 5.10 -11.35
C LEU A 112 -18.97 6.35 -10.70
N LEU A 113 -18.94 7.50 -11.39
CA LEU A 113 -19.55 8.73 -10.88
C LEU A 113 -21.04 8.52 -10.55
N ASP A 114 -21.78 7.89 -11.47
CA ASP A 114 -23.21 7.62 -11.28
C ASP A 114 -23.46 6.65 -10.12
N ARG A 115 -22.64 5.60 -9.99
CA ARG A 115 -22.73 4.61 -8.89
C ARG A 115 -22.47 5.24 -7.52
N LEU A 116 -21.48 6.13 -7.45
CA LEU A 116 -21.10 6.84 -6.22
C LEU A 116 -21.98 8.09 -5.99
N LYS A 117 -22.86 8.44 -6.93
CA LYS A 117 -23.70 9.65 -6.90
C LYS A 117 -22.88 10.93 -6.81
N ILE A 118 -21.69 10.93 -7.42
CA ILE A 118 -20.83 12.10 -7.50
C ILE A 118 -21.45 13.08 -8.49
N ASP A 119 -21.64 14.31 -8.05
CA ASP A 119 -21.91 15.43 -8.93
C ASP A 119 -20.75 15.56 -9.92
N LYS A 120 -21.05 15.45 -11.22
CA LYS A 120 -20.08 15.50 -12.33
C LYS A 120 -19.35 16.85 -12.45
N SER A 121 -19.50 17.76 -11.47
CA SER A 121 -18.73 18.99 -11.31
C SER A 121 -17.37 18.78 -10.63
N LYS A 122 -17.29 17.90 -9.61
CA LYS A 122 -16.08 17.74 -8.79
C LYS A 122 -15.95 16.34 -8.21
N ILE A 123 -14.73 15.79 -8.24
CA ILE A 123 -14.34 14.57 -7.54
C ILE A 123 -13.15 14.84 -6.63
N LEU A 124 -13.15 14.22 -5.44
CA LEU A 124 -12.05 14.29 -4.48
C LEU A 124 -11.34 12.94 -4.39
N ILE A 125 -10.05 12.94 -4.73
CA ILE A 125 -9.22 11.73 -4.82
C ILE A 125 -8.13 11.77 -3.74
N TYR A 126 -7.84 10.61 -3.17
CA TYR A 126 -6.71 10.39 -2.30
C TYR A 126 -5.77 9.33 -2.90
N LEU A 127 -4.49 9.67 -2.96
CA LEU A 127 -3.40 8.73 -3.19
C LEU A 127 -2.86 8.32 -1.82
N ILE A 128 -3.27 7.16 -1.33
CA ILE A 128 -3.00 6.75 0.05
C ILE A 128 -1.81 5.80 0.08
N TYR A 129 -0.69 6.31 0.58
CA TYR A 129 0.46 5.49 0.94
C TYR A 129 0.19 4.85 2.29
N SER A 130 -0.24 3.61 2.27
CA SER A 130 -0.09 2.75 3.44
C SER A 130 1.40 2.56 3.72
N HIS A 131 1.80 2.28 4.97
CA HIS A 131 3.15 1.79 5.29
C HIS A 131 3.46 0.47 4.56
N GLN A 132 3.73 0.54 3.25
CA GLN A 132 3.91 -0.57 2.30
C GLN A 132 5.32 -0.59 1.70
N ALA A 133 6.32 -0.40 2.55
CA ALA A 133 7.67 -0.95 2.42
C ALA A 133 8.50 -0.24 3.48
N GLY A 134 8.76 -0.91 4.59
CA GLY A 134 9.60 -0.29 5.60
C GLY A 134 9.35 -0.84 6.98
N TYR A 135 8.17 -0.64 7.57
CA TYR A 135 7.89 -1.16 8.89
C TYR A 135 6.45 -1.63 9.06
N VAL A 136 6.28 -2.83 9.63
CA VAL A 136 4.97 -3.47 9.87
C VAL A 136 4.59 -3.57 11.34
N LEU A 137 5.54 -3.31 12.25
CA LEU A 137 5.31 -3.12 13.68
C LEU A 137 6.19 -1.97 14.19
N ASP A 138 5.78 -1.34 15.29
CA ASP A 138 6.60 -0.37 16.00
C ASP A 138 7.90 -1.00 16.56
N ALA A 139 8.90 -0.18 16.89
CA ALA A 139 10.22 -0.65 17.33
C ALA A 139 10.46 -0.44 18.84
N GLU A 140 9.42 -0.56 19.67
CA GLU A 140 9.50 -0.34 21.13
C GLU A 140 10.49 -1.29 21.83
N ASP A 141 10.68 -2.48 21.25
CA ASP A 141 11.59 -3.51 21.73
C ASP A 141 13.03 -3.37 21.19
N GLY A 142 13.31 -2.29 20.45
CA GLY A 142 14.58 -2.07 19.76
C GLY A 142 14.78 -2.94 18.51
N VAL A 143 13.74 -3.65 18.07
CA VAL A 143 13.72 -4.43 16.83
C VAL A 143 12.79 -3.77 15.84
N LYS A 144 13.29 -3.62 14.62
CA LYS A 144 12.60 -3.01 13.50
C LYS A 144 12.00 -4.10 12.62
N TYR A 145 10.67 -4.16 12.51
CA TYR A 145 9.98 -5.21 11.75
C TYR A 145 9.54 -4.68 10.40
N ARG A 146 9.93 -5.30 9.29
CA ARG A 146 9.69 -4.84 7.91
C ARG A 146 9.04 -5.92 7.06
N MET A 147 8.26 -5.52 6.09
CA MET A 147 7.91 -6.35 4.93
C MET A 147 8.21 -5.55 3.68
N TYR A 148 8.74 -6.25 2.68
CA TYR A 148 9.05 -5.69 1.37
C TYR A 148 8.03 -6.23 0.37
N SER A 149 7.53 -5.38 -0.52
CA SER A 149 6.83 -5.82 -1.72
C SER A 149 7.86 -6.32 -2.74
N LYS A 150 7.50 -7.35 -3.52
CA LYS A 150 8.27 -7.79 -4.71
C LYS A 150 9.69 -8.34 -4.46
N GLU A 151 9.95 -9.06 -3.37
CA GLU A 151 11.18 -9.87 -3.28
C GLU A 151 11.12 -11.04 -4.28
N ARG A 152 11.73 -10.82 -5.45
CA ARG A 152 11.86 -11.81 -6.53
C ARG A 152 12.25 -13.19 -5.97
N GLY A 153 11.31 -14.13 -6.02
CA GLY A 153 11.54 -15.57 -5.80
C GLY A 153 11.64 -16.05 -4.35
N LYS A 154 11.34 -15.22 -3.32
CA LYS A 154 11.49 -15.62 -1.90
C LYS A 154 10.24 -15.51 -1.04
N HIS A 155 9.12 -14.98 -1.55
CA HIS A 155 7.85 -14.90 -0.81
C HIS A 155 7.00 -16.17 -0.84
N ASN A 156 7.62 -17.35 -0.82
CA ASN A 156 6.86 -18.61 -0.79
C ASN A 156 6.33 -18.93 0.62
N VAL A 157 6.89 -18.27 1.64
CA VAL A 157 6.52 -18.46 3.05
C VAL A 157 6.16 -17.08 3.64
N PRO A 158 5.05 -16.95 4.39
CA PRO A 158 4.73 -15.75 5.14
C PRO A 158 5.82 -15.40 6.15
N HIS A 159 6.48 -14.25 5.97
CA HIS A 159 7.62 -13.86 6.80
C HIS A 159 7.71 -12.35 7.01
N VAL A 160 8.40 -11.96 8.07
CA VAL A 160 8.77 -10.58 8.42
C VAL A 160 10.28 -10.46 8.46
N HIS A 161 10.81 -9.37 7.91
CA HIS A 161 12.23 -9.01 8.05
C HIS A 161 12.43 -8.24 9.35
N ILE A 162 13.51 -8.51 10.05
CA ILE A 162 13.88 -7.81 11.28
C ILE A 162 15.24 -7.15 11.11
N GLU A 163 15.37 -5.93 11.60
CA GLU A 163 16.65 -5.25 11.83
C GLU A 163 16.86 -5.06 13.32
N PHE A 164 18.02 -5.46 13.84
CA PHE A 164 18.37 -5.37 15.25
C PHE A 164 19.84 -5.03 15.43
N TYR A 165 20.19 -4.42 16.56
CA TYR A 165 21.56 -3.94 16.84
C TYR A 165 22.13 -3.02 15.75
N GLY A 166 21.27 -2.28 15.05
CA GLY A 166 21.65 -1.23 14.10
C GLY A 166 21.90 -1.68 12.66
N ASP A 167 22.49 -2.87 12.45
CA ASP A 167 22.90 -3.33 11.11
C ASP A 167 22.62 -4.82 10.83
N ARG A 168 22.19 -5.60 11.84
CA ARG A 168 21.92 -7.02 11.66
C ARG A 168 20.52 -7.24 11.14
N ASN A 169 20.41 -8.10 10.13
CA ASN A 169 19.15 -8.40 9.46
C ASN A 169 18.86 -9.89 9.49
N ALA A 170 17.60 -10.25 9.65
CA ALA A 170 17.11 -11.61 9.53
C ALA A 170 15.69 -11.63 8.99
N SER A 171 15.23 -12.77 8.47
CA SER A 171 13.82 -12.99 8.15
C SER A 171 13.25 -14.12 8.99
N ILE A 172 12.07 -13.88 9.54
CA ILE A 172 11.39 -14.77 10.49
C ILE A 172 10.04 -15.14 9.92
N SER A 173 9.74 -16.44 9.91
CA SER A 173 8.42 -16.96 9.54
C SER A 173 7.34 -16.41 10.48
N ILE A 174 6.26 -15.88 9.92
CA ILE A 174 5.09 -15.42 10.67
C ILE A 174 4.31 -16.62 11.24
N ILE A 175 4.52 -17.80 10.65
CA ILE A 175 3.74 -19.01 10.92
C ILE A 175 4.15 -19.69 12.23
N ASP A 176 5.45 -19.88 12.40
CA ASP A 176 6.05 -20.67 13.48
C ASP A 176 7.22 -19.95 14.17
N GLY A 177 7.59 -18.76 13.70
CA GLY A 177 8.71 -18.01 14.24
C GLY A 177 10.07 -18.65 13.94
N GLU A 178 10.17 -19.52 12.93
CA GLU A 178 11.44 -20.03 12.43
C GLU A 178 12.28 -18.93 11.77
N VAL A 179 13.60 -18.99 11.96
CA VAL A 179 14.55 -18.10 11.28
C VAL A 179 14.76 -18.64 9.87
N LEU A 180 14.30 -17.91 8.86
CA LEU A 180 14.41 -18.30 7.46
C LEU A 180 15.74 -17.83 6.84
N SER A 181 16.31 -16.73 7.36
CA SER A 181 17.59 -16.17 6.95
C SER A 181 18.18 -15.31 8.07
N GLY A 182 19.51 -15.24 8.13
CA GLY A 182 20.26 -14.46 9.14
C GLY A 182 20.55 -15.24 10.43
N ASP A 183 21.31 -14.62 11.33
CA ASP A 183 21.66 -15.17 12.64
C ASP A 183 21.11 -14.27 13.75
N VAL A 184 20.19 -14.81 14.54
CA VAL A 184 19.42 -14.04 15.53
C VAL A 184 19.74 -14.54 16.94
N PRO A 185 20.33 -13.70 17.81
CA PRO A 185 20.59 -14.09 19.20
C PRO A 185 19.31 -14.51 19.92
N ASN A 186 19.39 -15.57 20.74
CA ASN A 186 18.24 -16.16 21.44
C ASN A 186 17.37 -15.14 22.21
N LYS A 187 17.98 -14.10 22.78
CA LYS A 187 17.24 -13.04 23.50
C LYS A 187 16.37 -12.22 22.55
N VAL A 188 16.91 -11.83 21.39
CA VAL A 188 16.17 -11.10 20.35
C VAL A 188 15.10 -11.99 19.75
N LEU A 189 15.43 -13.25 19.44
CA LEU A 189 14.47 -14.20 18.85
C LEU A 189 13.26 -14.45 19.75
N LYS A 190 13.46 -14.56 21.07
CA LYS A 190 12.34 -14.68 22.02
C LYS A 190 11.39 -13.47 21.96
N THR A 191 11.95 -12.27 21.94
CA THR A 191 11.17 -11.02 21.82
C THR A 191 10.40 -10.98 20.50
N VAL A 192 11.08 -11.27 19.39
CA VAL A 192 10.50 -11.28 18.05
C VAL A 192 9.36 -12.29 17.94
N ARG A 193 9.54 -13.53 18.42
CA ARG A 193 8.49 -14.56 18.40
C ARG A 193 7.25 -14.14 19.19
N LYS A 194 7.44 -13.52 20.35
CA LYS A 194 6.33 -12.98 21.15
C LYS A 194 5.58 -11.92 20.36
N ARG A 195 6.29 -10.96 19.77
CA ARG A 195 5.71 -9.86 18.99
C ARG A 195 4.98 -10.34 17.73
N ILE A 196 5.55 -11.32 17.03
CA ILE A 196 4.88 -11.99 15.91
C ILE A 196 3.59 -12.65 16.37
N THR A 197 3.62 -13.39 17.48
CA THR A 197 2.44 -14.08 18.03
C THR A 197 1.32 -13.09 18.38
N GLU A 198 1.67 -11.98 19.05
CA GLU A 198 0.73 -10.94 19.45
C GLU A 198 0.08 -10.22 18.26
N ASN A 199 0.76 -10.18 17.11
CA ASN A 199 0.33 -9.43 15.93
C ASN A 199 0.10 -10.33 14.70
N GLN A 200 -0.05 -11.65 14.90
CA GLN A 200 0.05 -12.63 13.83
C GLN A 200 -0.98 -12.41 12.71
N TYR A 201 -2.23 -12.11 13.08
CA TYR A 201 -3.29 -11.82 12.11
C TYR A 201 -2.95 -10.59 11.26
N THR A 202 -2.56 -9.48 11.90
CA THR A 202 -2.18 -8.24 11.23
C THR A 202 -1.01 -8.46 10.28
N LEU A 203 0.04 -9.16 10.74
CA LEU A 203 1.20 -9.48 9.92
C LEU A 203 0.83 -10.34 8.70
N LEU A 204 0.01 -11.38 8.86
CA LEU A 204 -0.43 -12.21 7.73
C LEU A 204 -1.35 -11.46 6.76
N SER A 205 -2.22 -10.59 7.26
CA SER A 205 -3.06 -9.74 6.43
C SER A 205 -2.22 -8.75 5.62
N THR A 206 -1.24 -8.11 6.25
CA THR A 206 -0.29 -7.22 5.58
C THR A 206 0.55 -7.99 4.56
N TRP A 207 1.02 -9.19 4.91
CA TRP A 207 1.78 -10.05 3.99
C TRP A 207 0.96 -10.39 2.74
N ASN A 208 -0.30 -10.81 2.89
CA ASN A 208 -1.21 -11.10 1.78
C ASN A 208 -1.45 -9.90 0.84
N LYS A 209 -1.33 -8.67 1.35
CA LYS A 209 -1.45 -7.45 0.54
C LYS A 209 -0.18 -7.13 -0.25
N LEU A 210 0.98 -7.56 0.24
CA LEU A 210 2.30 -7.19 -0.30
C LEU A 210 2.89 -8.23 -1.27
N THR A 211 2.28 -9.41 -1.37
CA THR A 211 2.80 -10.53 -2.15
C THR A 211 2.32 -10.55 -3.60
N ASP A 212 3.22 -10.91 -4.52
CA ASP A 212 2.97 -11.07 -5.96
C ASP A 212 2.06 -12.27 -6.28
N GLY A 213 0.78 -12.20 -5.89
CA GLY A 213 -0.25 -13.19 -6.24
C GLY A 213 -0.32 -14.45 -5.35
N LEU A 214 0.50 -14.53 -4.30
CA LEU A 214 0.37 -15.55 -3.26
C LEU A 214 -0.53 -15.05 -2.12
N ARG A 215 -1.27 -15.96 -1.46
CA ARG A 215 -2.08 -15.60 -0.29
C ARG A 215 -2.23 -16.79 0.66
N VAL A 216 -2.31 -16.49 1.94
CA VAL A 216 -2.72 -17.41 3.00
C VAL A 216 -4.21 -17.27 3.25
N ASP A 217 -4.96 -18.39 3.26
CA ASP A 217 -6.33 -18.42 3.78
C ASP A 217 -6.25 -18.29 5.32
N LEU A 218 -6.48 -17.09 5.83
CA LEU A 218 -6.36 -16.76 7.26
C LEU A 218 -7.34 -17.57 8.11
N ASP A 219 -8.55 -17.84 7.62
CA ASP A 219 -9.54 -18.62 8.34
C ASP A 219 -9.12 -20.08 8.46
N ASN A 220 -8.53 -20.64 7.40
CA ASN A 220 -7.97 -21.98 7.46
C ASN A 220 -6.75 -22.03 8.38
N TYR A 221 -5.85 -21.07 8.27
CA TYR A 221 -4.63 -21.00 9.06
C TYR A 221 -4.91 -20.88 10.57
N LEU A 222 -5.81 -19.97 10.95
CA LEU A 222 -6.23 -19.79 12.34
C LEU A 222 -7.15 -20.91 12.86
N LYS A 223 -7.36 -21.96 12.06
CA LYS A 223 -8.22 -23.12 12.39
C LYS A 223 -9.69 -22.76 12.59
N ASN A 224 -10.12 -21.59 12.12
CA ASN A 224 -11.53 -21.19 12.05
C ASN A 224 -12.28 -21.97 10.95
N LYS A 225 -11.55 -22.42 9.92
CA LYS A 225 -12.08 -23.18 8.78
C LYS A 225 -11.27 -24.47 8.59
N LYS A 226 -11.94 -25.62 8.68
CA LYS A 226 -11.31 -26.92 8.47
C LYS A 226 -11.58 -27.43 7.07
N ILE A 227 -10.55 -28.01 6.46
CA ILE A 227 -10.70 -28.83 5.26
C ILE A 227 -11.37 -30.13 5.70
N SER A 228 -12.49 -30.48 5.08
CA SER A 228 -13.20 -31.73 5.33
C SER A 228 -13.47 -32.43 4.01
N TYR A 229 -13.31 -33.75 4.00
CA TYR A 229 -13.69 -34.59 2.87
C TYR A 229 -15.13 -35.07 3.07
N LYS A 230 -15.99 -34.91 2.06
CA LYS A 230 -17.32 -35.50 2.02
C LYS A 230 -17.43 -36.35 0.77
N ALA A 231 -17.75 -37.63 0.93
CA ALA A 231 -18.18 -38.49 -0.16
C ALA A 231 -19.68 -38.29 -0.37
N PHE A 232 -20.09 -38.06 -1.61
CA PHE A 232 -21.50 -37.99 -2.03
C PHE A 232 -21.92 -39.31 -2.65
#